data_AF-A0A8J3BJM4-F1
#
_entry.id   AF-A0A8J3BJM4-F1
#
_cell.length_a   1.000
_cell.length_b   1.000
_cell.length_c   1.000
_cell.angle_alpha   90.00
_cell.angle_beta   90.00
_cell.angle_gamma   90.00
#
_symmetry.space_group_name_H-M   'P 1'
#
loop_
_entity.id
_entity.type
_entity.pdbx_description
1 polymer ?
#
loop_
_entity_poly.entity_id
_entity_poly.type
_entity_poly.pdbx_seq_one_letter_code
_entity_poly.pdbx_strand_id
1 'polypeptide(L)'
;MTLDRRDLLRYGAASAAAAATAAGASYVTSGATAATPAPDDPRDFDQEYKGKKIKGVHDKGNKKHKVSINGKKLGIMVLQVPVAEDSRETMDVAISALTHYEPFPIDERDKKDGLLKLAKKAVETLGDAELTDLAGDDHDHR
;
A
#
# COMPACT_ATOMS: atom_id res chain seq x y z
N MET A 1 -35.01 -27.92 -0.64
CA MET A 1 -35.12 -27.00 -1.79
C MET A 1 -33.75 -26.37 -1.98
N THR A 2 -32.97 -26.96 -2.88
CA THR A 2 -31.59 -26.58 -3.21
C THR A 2 -31.60 -25.34 -4.09
N LEU A 3 -30.90 -24.28 -3.68
CA LEU A 3 -30.69 -23.08 -4.48
C LEU A 3 -29.53 -23.33 -5.45
N ASP A 4 -29.82 -23.20 -6.75
CA ASP A 4 -28.94 -23.51 -7.88
C ASP A 4 -27.99 -22.32 -8.17
N ARG A 5 -26.81 -22.60 -8.74
CA ARG A 5 -25.72 -21.63 -8.97
C ARG A 5 -25.96 -20.66 -10.14
N ARG A 6 -27.17 -20.63 -10.69
CA ARG A 6 -27.49 -19.91 -11.94
C ARG A 6 -28.13 -18.53 -11.77
N ASP A 7 -28.38 -18.07 -10.55
CA ASP A 7 -29.00 -16.75 -10.31
C ASP A 7 -28.02 -15.60 -10.02
N LEU A 8 -26.70 -15.84 -10.07
CA LEU A 8 -25.68 -14.81 -9.77
C LEU A 8 -25.17 -14.01 -11.00
N LEU A 9 -25.80 -14.16 -12.17
CA LEU A 9 -25.34 -13.58 -13.44
C LEU A 9 -26.27 -12.50 -14.02
N ARG A 10 -26.84 -11.64 -13.17
CA ARG A 10 -27.60 -10.46 -13.64
C ARG A 10 -27.44 -9.24 -12.75
N TYR A 11 -26.27 -8.61 -12.78
CA TYR A 11 -26.05 -7.18 -12.51
C TYR A 11 -24.75 -6.83 -13.26
N GLY A 12 -24.74 -6.39 -14.52
CA GLY A 12 -25.57 -5.35 -15.12
C GLY A 12 -24.75 -4.05 -15.12
N ALA A 13 -23.88 -3.91 -16.12
CA ALA A 13 -22.86 -2.87 -16.25
C ALA A 13 -23.41 -1.45 -16.18
N ALA A 14 -22.76 -0.59 -15.39
CA ALA A 14 -22.91 0.86 -15.46
C ALA A 14 -21.68 1.45 -16.17
N SER A 15 -21.79 1.66 -17.48
CA SER A 15 -20.86 2.47 -18.26
C SER A 15 -21.18 3.95 -18.05
N ALA A 16 -20.36 4.65 -17.26
CA ALA A 16 -20.41 6.10 -17.21
C ALA A 16 -19.74 6.68 -18.47
N ALA A 17 -20.56 7.30 -19.32
CA ALA A 17 -20.11 8.04 -20.49
C ALA A 17 -19.37 9.31 -20.06
N ALA A 18 -18.12 9.46 -20.48
CA ALA A 18 -17.41 10.74 -20.41
C ALA A 18 -17.76 11.56 -21.66
N ALA A 19 -18.77 12.43 -21.54
CA ALA A 19 -19.00 13.50 -22.50
C ALA A 19 -17.97 14.60 -22.23
N ALA A 20 -16.97 14.72 -23.09
CA ALA A 20 -16.04 15.85 -23.08
C ALA A 20 -16.67 17.03 -23.84
N THR A 21 -17.28 17.96 -23.11
CA THR A 21 -17.58 19.31 -23.62
C THR A 21 -16.31 20.15 -23.58
N ALA A 22 -15.81 20.54 -24.75
CA ALA A 22 -14.79 21.57 -24.91
C ALA A 22 -15.45 22.96 -24.96
N ALA A 23 -15.08 23.87 -24.06
CA ALA A 23 -15.12 25.32 -24.30
C ALA A 23 -14.37 26.10 -23.19
N GLY A 24 -13.19 26.63 -23.54
CA GLY A 24 -12.74 27.98 -23.17
C GLY A 24 -12.30 28.26 -21.72
N ALA A 25 -10.98 28.21 -21.50
CA ALA A 25 -10.20 29.29 -20.86
C ALA A 25 -8.71 28.93 -20.88
N SER A 26 -7.92 29.76 -21.54
CA SER A 26 -6.48 29.64 -21.68
C SER A 26 -5.77 29.92 -20.35
N TYR A 27 -5.10 28.92 -19.78
CA TYR A 27 -3.94 29.13 -18.92
C TYR A 27 -2.88 28.08 -19.28
N VAL A 28 -1.75 28.58 -19.79
CA VAL A 28 -0.56 27.79 -20.08
C VAL A 28 0.03 27.33 -18.74
N THR A 29 -0.10 26.04 -18.44
CA THR A 29 0.88 25.34 -17.61
C THR A 29 1.11 23.98 -18.25
N SER A 30 2.33 23.73 -18.69
CA SER A 30 2.80 22.42 -19.14
C SER A 30 2.85 21.48 -17.94
N GLY A 31 1.69 20.96 -17.53
CA GLY A 31 1.57 19.90 -16.55
C GLY A 31 1.41 18.58 -17.29
N ALA A 32 2.52 17.92 -17.61
CA ALA A 32 2.46 16.50 -17.94
C ALA A 32 1.86 15.79 -16.71
N THR A 33 0.58 15.43 -16.77
CA THR A 33 0.04 14.43 -15.86
C THR A 33 0.76 13.14 -16.21
N ALA A 34 1.86 12.89 -15.51
CA ALA A 34 2.55 11.61 -15.55
C ALA A 34 1.48 10.56 -15.21
N ALA A 35 1.09 9.77 -16.22
CA ALA A 35 0.23 8.63 -16.00
C ALA A 35 0.93 7.76 -14.95
N THR A 36 0.29 7.59 -13.79
CA THR A 36 0.79 6.68 -12.77
C THR A 36 0.85 5.30 -13.44
N PRO A 37 2.03 4.67 -13.55
CA PRO A 37 2.12 3.34 -14.12
C PRO A 37 1.21 2.39 -13.36
N ALA A 38 0.53 1.50 -14.07
CA ALA A 38 -0.31 0.50 -13.45
C ALA A 38 0.55 -0.31 -12.45
N PRO A 39 0.02 -0.61 -11.25
CA PRO A 39 0.76 -1.33 -10.24
C PRO A 39 1.12 -2.74 -10.74
N ASP A 40 2.35 -3.17 -10.48
CA ASP A 40 2.84 -4.51 -10.83
C ASP A 40 2.20 -5.58 -9.93
N ASP A 41 1.90 -5.23 -8.68
CA ASP A 41 1.12 -6.05 -7.75
C ASP A 41 -0.19 -5.34 -7.38
N PRO A 42 -1.36 -6.01 -7.40
CA PRO A 42 -2.65 -5.39 -7.04
C PRO A 42 -2.72 -4.85 -5.60
N ARG A 43 -1.73 -5.16 -4.75
CA ARG A 43 -1.58 -4.65 -3.38
C ARG A 43 -0.71 -3.41 -3.29
N ASP A 44 -0.02 -3.06 -4.38
CA ASP A 44 0.73 -1.82 -4.46
C ASP A 44 -0.23 -0.63 -4.38
N PHE A 45 0.27 0.46 -3.83
CA PHE A 45 -0.54 1.67 -3.65
C PHE A 45 0.30 2.90 -3.89
N ASP A 46 -0.34 3.94 -4.42
CA ASP A 46 0.16 5.30 -4.52
C ASP A 46 -1.04 6.23 -4.26
N GLN A 47 -1.13 6.78 -3.05
CA GLN A 47 -2.30 7.55 -2.62
C GLN A 47 -1.91 8.62 -1.60
N GLU A 48 -2.82 9.56 -1.37
CA GLU A 48 -2.68 10.51 -0.26
C GLU A 48 -3.33 9.97 1.01
N TYR A 49 -2.72 10.26 2.16
CA TYR A 49 -3.27 9.96 3.47
C TYR A 49 -2.85 11.04 4.47
N LYS A 50 -3.83 11.72 5.08
CA LYS A 50 -3.62 12.81 6.05
C LYS A 50 -2.62 13.88 5.54
N GLY A 51 -2.77 14.29 4.27
CA GLY A 51 -1.92 15.34 3.67
C GLY A 51 -0.51 14.89 3.28
N LYS A 52 -0.17 13.60 3.43
CA LYS A 52 1.11 13.03 2.97
C LYS A 52 0.87 12.04 1.84
N LYS A 53 1.74 12.07 0.83
CA LYS A 53 1.74 11.09 -0.27
C LYS A 53 2.40 9.81 0.21
N ILE A 54 1.68 8.70 0.22
CA ILE A 54 2.20 7.38 0.58
C ILE A 54 2.26 6.47 -0.65
N LYS A 55 3.36 5.75 -0.80
CA LYS A 55 3.53 4.75 -1.85
C LYS A 55 4.07 3.47 -1.26
N GLY A 56 3.51 2.33 -1.67
CA GLY A 56 3.96 1.00 -1.25
C GLY A 56 4.11 0.08 -2.45
N VAL A 57 5.18 -0.71 -2.43
CA VAL A 57 5.49 -1.71 -3.47
C VAL A 57 5.77 -3.05 -2.79
N HIS A 58 5.04 -4.08 -3.19
CA HIS A 58 5.21 -5.45 -2.72
C HIS A 58 6.23 -6.19 -3.58
N ASP A 59 7.31 -6.66 -2.97
CA ASP A 59 8.26 -7.58 -3.61
C ASP A 59 8.00 -9.00 -3.11
N LYS A 60 7.19 -9.76 -3.86
CA LYS A 60 6.92 -11.19 -3.56
C LYS A 60 8.17 -12.07 -3.68
N GLY A 61 9.14 -11.68 -4.50
CA GLY A 61 10.30 -12.52 -4.81
C GLY A 61 11.35 -12.49 -3.70
N ASN A 62 11.56 -11.33 -3.08
CA ASN A 62 12.64 -11.14 -2.12
C ASN A 62 12.18 -10.73 -0.72
N LYS A 63 10.87 -10.60 -0.47
CA LYS A 63 10.30 -10.03 0.76
C LYS A 63 10.83 -8.61 1.08
N LYS A 64 11.30 -7.90 0.05
CA LYS A 64 11.84 -6.54 0.15
C LYS A 64 10.74 -5.52 -0.13
N HIS A 65 9.68 -5.54 0.68
CA HIS A 65 8.62 -4.55 0.57
C HIS A 65 9.18 -3.14 0.76
N LYS A 66 8.66 -2.19 -0.01
CA LYS A 66 9.11 -0.80 0.03
C LYS A 66 7.93 0.09 0.37
N VAL A 67 8.16 1.05 1.26
CA VAL A 67 7.22 2.15 1.51
C VAL A 67 7.98 3.47 1.38
N SER A 68 7.34 4.46 0.80
CA SER A 68 7.77 5.84 0.87
C SER A 68 6.66 6.78 1.31
N ILE A 69 7.04 7.83 2.03
CA ILE A 69 6.18 8.91 2.50
C ILE A 69 6.77 10.22 1.96
N ASN A 70 5.98 10.99 1.21
CA ASN A 70 6.42 12.20 0.50
C ASN A 70 7.67 11.97 -0.37
N GLY A 71 7.77 10.78 -0.98
CA GLY A 71 8.90 10.38 -1.82
C GLY A 71 10.13 9.89 -1.06
N LYS A 72 10.16 9.96 0.28
CA LYS A 72 11.27 9.48 1.11
C LYS A 72 11.04 8.05 1.57
N LYS A 73 12.08 7.22 1.48
CA LYS A 73 12.02 5.79 1.84
C LYS A 73 11.83 5.64 3.35
N LEU A 74 10.90 4.76 3.74
CA LEU A 74 10.75 4.27 5.11
C LEU A 74 11.47 2.92 5.22
N GLY A 75 12.41 2.82 6.17
CA GLY A 75 13.08 1.57 6.51
C GLY A 75 12.07 0.57 7.04
N ILE A 76 11.95 -0.57 6.35
CA ILE A 76 11.06 -1.68 6.69
C ILE A 76 11.89 -2.96 6.74
N MET A 77 11.58 -3.79 7.72
CA MET A 77 12.08 -5.15 7.81
C MET A 77 10.92 -6.13 7.87
N VAL A 78 11.10 -7.29 7.24
CA VAL A 78 10.16 -8.41 7.33
C VAL A 78 10.73 -9.48 8.23
N LEU A 79 9.95 -9.88 9.22
CA LEU A 79 10.22 -10.97 10.13
C LEU A 79 9.23 -12.09 9.86
N GLN A 80 9.69 -13.33 10.05
CA GLN A 80 8.83 -14.48 10.00
C GLN A 80 8.53 -14.93 11.44
N VAL A 81 7.26 -14.93 11.82
CA VAL A 81 6.81 -15.26 13.19
C VAL A 81 5.82 -16.42 13.17
N PRO A 82 5.79 -17.28 14.21
CA PRO A 82 4.78 -18.33 14.32
C PRO A 82 3.37 -17.75 14.35
N VAL A 83 2.41 -18.40 13.68
CA VAL A 83 1.01 -17.93 13.67
C VAL A 83 0.27 -18.20 15.00
N ALA A 84 0.83 -19.07 15.83
CA ALA A 84 0.42 -19.36 17.20
C ALA A 84 1.62 -19.93 17.96
N GLU A 85 1.58 -19.91 19.31
CA GLU A 85 2.69 -20.28 20.20
C GLU A 85 3.31 -21.66 19.88
N ASP A 86 2.47 -22.65 19.54
CA ASP A 86 2.91 -24.01 19.20
C ASP A 86 2.87 -24.33 17.70
N SER A 87 2.69 -23.32 16.84
CA SER A 87 2.55 -23.54 15.40
C SER A 87 3.90 -23.58 14.69
N ARG A 88 4.03 -24.54 13.76
CA ARG A 88 5.12 -24.55 12.76
C ARG A 88 4.81 -23.68 11.55
N GLU A 89 3.55 -23.27 11.38
CA GLU A 89 3.16 -22.32 10.36
C GLU A 89 3.61 -20.92 10.80
N THR A 90 4.19 -20.18 9.87
CA THR A 90 4.70 -18.84 10.11
C THR A 90 4.06 -17.82 9.17
N MET A 91 3.89 -16.60 9.64
CA MET A 91 3.47 -15.46 8.82
C MET A 91 4.58 -14.43 8.70
N ASP A 92 4.57 -13.69 7.59
CA ASP A 92 5.44 -12.54 7.39
C ASP A 92 4.80 -11.30 8.04
N VAL A 93 5.51 -10.72 9.01
CA VAL A 93 5.17 -9.45 9.62
C VAL A 93 6.23 -8.42 9.27
N ALA A 94 5.81 -7.18 9.07
CA ALA A 94 6.70 -6.06 8.84
C ALA A 94 6.73 -5.12 10.03
N ILE A 95 7.94 -4.64 10.33
CA ILE A 95 8.17 -3.53 11.24
C ILE A 95 8.84 -2.40 10.47
N SER A 96 8.71 -1.17 10.96
CA SER A 96 9.44 -0.02 10.41
C SER A 96 10.27 0.69 11.47
N ALA A 97 11.16 1.58 11.03
CA ALA A 97 11.90 2.47 11.94
C ALA A 97 10.98 3.29 12.87
N LEU A 98 9.72 3.52 12.48
CA LEU A 98 8.72 4.27 13.24
C LEU A 98 7.72 3.40 14.03
N THR A 99 7.64 2.11 13.72
CA THR A 99 6.68 1.16 14.31
C THR A 99 7.38 -0.12 14.76
N HIS A 100 8.63 0.03 15.22
CA HIS A 100 9.58 -1.05 15.39
C HIS A 100 9.10 -2.17 16.33
N TYR A 101 8.31 -1.82 17.34
CA TYR A 101 7.79 -2.74 18.35
C TYR A 101 6.31 -3.13 18.10
N GLU A 102 5.75 -2.71 16.97
CA GLU A 102 4.37 -2.99 16.58
C GLU A 102 4.38 -3.70 15.20
N PRO A 103 4.59 -5.02 15.17
CA PRO A 103 4.63 -5.76 13.90
C PRO A 103 3.26 -5.79 13.21
N PHE A 104 3.28 -5.53 11.90
CA PHE A 104 2.11 -5.58 11.03
C PHE A 104 2.18 -6.80 10.12
N PRO A 105 1.21 -7.73 10.17
CA PRO A 105 1.10 -8.79 9.17
C PRO A 105 1.04 -8.17 7.76
N ILE A 106 1.95 -8.58 6.86
CA ILE A 106 2.01 -8.03 5.48
C ILE A 106 0.80 -8.51 4.68
N ASP A 107 0.48 -9.80 4.76
CA ASP A 107 -0.69 -10.43 4.18
C ASP A 107 -1.25 -11.49 5.15
N GLU A 108 -2.52 -11.40 5.51
CA GLU A 108 -3.23 -12.41 6.29
C GLU A 108 -4.34 -13.03 5.43
N ARG A 109 -4.09 -14.19 4.80
CA ARG A 109 -5.12 -14.94 4.05
C ARG A 109 -5.86 -14.06 3.03
N ASP A 110 -7.06 -13.60 3.39
CA ASP A 110 -7.95 -12.76 2.57
C ASP A 110 -7.65 -11.25 2.70
N LYS A 111 -6.89 -10.85 3.72
CA LYS A 111 -6.46 -9.46 3.94
C LYS A 111 -5.09 -9.24 3.34
N LYS A 112 -5.03 -8.32 2.38
CA LYS A 112 -3.84 -8.01 1.58
C LYS A 112 -3.43 -6.55 1.69
N ASP A 113 -3.75 -5.93 2.82
CA ASP A 113 -3.61 -4.49 3.07
C ASP A 113 -2.61 -4.17 4.19
N GLY A 114 -1.80 -5.15 4.62
CA GLY A 114 -0.87 -5.03 5.74
C GLY A 114 0.16 -3.92 5.55
N LEU A 115 0.80 -3.87 4.38
CA LEU A 115 1.78 -2.84 4.05
C LEU A 115 1.15 -1.43 4.03
N LEU A 116 -0.10 -1.31 3.57
CA LEU A 116 -0.85 -0.05 3.57
C LEU A 116 -1.15 0.39 5.01
N LYS A 117 -1.54 -0.53 5.89
CA LYS A 117 -1.76 -0.24 7.31
C LYS A 117 -0.48 0.24 8.01
N LEU A 118 0.64 -0.42 7.75
CA LEU A 118 1.95 0.01 8.24
C LEU A 118 2.30 1.43 7.77
N ALA A 119 2.10 1.73 6.48
CA ALA A 119 2.35 3.07 5.94
C ALA A 119 1.47 4.14 6.59
N LYS A 120 0.17 3.86 6.77
CA LYS A 120 -0.75 4.77 7.45
C LYS A 120 -0.35 5.00 8.91
N LYS A 121 -0.01 3.94 9.65
CA LYS A 121 0.47 4.05 11.02
C LYS A 121 1.76 4.88 11.11
N ALA A 122 2.69 4.70 10.17
CA ALA A 122 3.90 5.52 10.11
C ALA A 122 3.59 7.00 9.90
N VAL A 123 2.61 7.35 9.05
CA VAL A 123 2.13 8.74 8.90
C VAL A 123 1.52 9.26 10.21
N GLU A 124 0.76 8.43 10.92
CA GLU A 124 0.20 8.80 12.22
C GLU A 124 1.27 9.05 13.29
N THR A 125 2.31 8.22 13.32
CA THR A 125 3.46 8.40 14.23
C THR A 125 4.26 9.65 13.87
N LEU A 126 4.39 9.99 12.58
CA LEU A 126 5.09 11.20 12.14
C LEU A 126 4.32 12.49 12.47
N GLY A 127 2.99 12.46 12.38
CA GLY A 127 2.17 13.67 12.46
C GLY A 127 2.61 14.69 11.41
N ASP A 128 2.98 15.89 11.85
CA ASP A 128 3.41 16.97 10.96
C ASP A 128 4.88 16.85 10.52
N ALA A 129 5.66 15.95 11.14
CA ALA A 129 7.08 15.75 10.81
C ALA A 129 7.26 15.08 9.43
N GLU A 130 8.47 15.21 8.88
CA GLU A 130 8.89 14.56 7.64
C GLU A 130 9.95 13.49 7.92
N LEU A 131 9.99 12.46 7.08
CA LEU A 131 11.09 11.50 7.10
C LEU A 131 12.41 12.23 6.78
N THR A 132 13.49 11.81 7.43
CA THR A 132 14.84 12.20 7.02
C THR A 132 15.31 11.28 5.89
N ASP A 133 16.36 11.66 5.18
CA ASP A 133 16.93 10.79 4.14
C ASP A 133 17.53 9.49 4.73
N LEU A 134 17.94 9.54 6.01
CA LEU A 134 18.44 8.39 6.77
C LEU A 134 17.32 7.44 7.24
N ALA A 135 16.06 7.87 7.21
CA ALA A 135 14.94 7.04 7.65
C ALA A 135 14.70 5.82 6.74
N GLY A 136 15.32 5.80 5.56
CA GLY A 136 15.28 4.73 4.59
C GLY A 136 16.52 3.84 4.58
N ASP A 137 17.53 4.11 5.42
CA ASP A 137 18.68 3.21 5.55
C ASP A 137 18.21 1.84 6.02
N ASP A 138 18.87 0.79 5.52
CA ASP A 138 18.40 -0.58 5.73
C ASP A 138 18.31 -0.88 7.23
N HIS A 139 17.09 -1.20 7.63
CA HIS A 139 16.73 -1.49 9.00
C HIS A 139 16.91 -2.99 9.23
N ASP A 140 18.14 -3.41 9.49
CA ASP A 140 18.52 -4.83 9.63
C ASP A 140 18.63 -5.22 11.12
N HIS A 141 18.03 -6.35 11.47
CA HIS A 141 18.26 -7.03 12.74
C HIS A 141 19.01 -8.32 12.45
N ARG A 142 20.29 -8.35 12.82
CA ARG A 142 21.12 -9.56 12.77
C ARG A 142 20.99 -10.40 14.02
#